data_AF-A0A914WR49-F1
#
_entry.id   AF-A0A914WR49-F1
#
_cell.length_a   1.000
_cell.length_b   1.000
_cell.length_c   1.000
_cell.angle_alpha   90.00
_cell.angle_beta   90.00
_cell.angle_gamma   90.00
#
_symmetry.space_group_name_H-M   'P 1'
#
loop_
_entity.id
_entity.type
_entity.pdbx_description
1 polymer ?
#
loop_
_entity_poly.entity_id
_entity_poly.type
_entity_poly.pdbx_seq_one_letter_code
_entity_poly.pdbx_strand_id
1 'polypeptide(L)'
;METDGGGWTVFQRRSSNNSHAFYNGTWENYKTGFGTNDKMDNFWLGLDHIHRLSTKDAVVALRIDLSGPQCTVKNSRPDRIQCDEEMVGQEWFGLWKKFWVDGETLNYSLHISQPGDGSLNSYWDHDSLMKMNNEQGFTTYDRDNDASLFNCAQMRQQGAWWYKDCECTGCRSPRRKVLKIALNGEYRGRFDYRKDKTGGIIWEYEGKDKTHDAVYQIVPTRTEMKLRRVM
;
A
#
# COMPACT_ATOMS: atom_id res chain seq x y z
N MET A 1 2.59 21.70 -10.03
CA MET A 1 1.45 21.95 -9.13
C MET A 1 1.84 21.47 -7.76
N GLU A 2 1.63 22.30 -6.74
CA GLU A 2 1.82 21.92 -5.34
C GLU A 2 0.55 21.24 -4.85
N THR A 3 0.61 19.94 -4.58
CA THR A 3 -0.53 19.21 -4.00
C THR A 3 -0.87 19.81 -2.64
N ASP A 4 -2.12 20.23 -2.44
CA ASP A 4 -2.63 20.71 -1.14
C ASP A 4 -1.75 21.79 -0.47
N GLY A 5 -1.34 22.81 -1.24
CA GLY A 5 -0.51 23.92 -0.72
C GLY A 5 0.96 23.57 -0.48
N GLY A 6 1.42 22.39 -0.90
CA GLY A 6 2.85 22.03 -0.89
C GLY A 6 3.38 21.61 0.48
N GLY A 7 4.71 21.61 0.60
CA GLY A 7 5.42 21.19 1.83
C GLY A 7 5.47 19.67 2.06
N TRP A 8 5.12 18.87 1.05
CA TRP A 8 5.12 17.42 1.13
C TRP A 8 6.50 16.83 0.80
N THR A 9 7.03 16.02 1.70
CA THR A 9 8.21 15.18 1.45
C THR A 9 7.73 13.83 0.94
N VAL A 10 7.94 13.57 -0.35
CA VAL A 10 7.66 12.24 -0.93
C VAL A 10 8.70 11.26 -0.40
N PHE A 11 8.27 10.08 0.05
CA PHE A 11 9.16 9.01 0.52
C PHE A 11 9.03 7.71 -0.26
N GLN A 12 7.97 7.56 -1.06
CA GLN A 12 7.81 6.48 -2.02
C GLN A 12 7.22 7.05 -3.31
N ARG A 13 7.76 6.64 -4.46
CA ARG A 13 7.14 6.86 -5.77
C ARG A 13 7.22 5.61 -6.63
N ARG A 14 6.14 5.37 -7.35
CA ARG A 14 6.03 4.38 -8.42
C ARG A 14 5.48 5.10 -9.66
N SER A 15 6.26 5.19 -10.73
CA SER A 15 5.92 5.89 -11.98
C SER A 15 6.50 5.23 -13.24
N SER A 16 7.39 4.25 -13.10
CA SER A 16 8.00 3.50 -14.21
C SER A 16 7.79 1.99 -14.02
N ASN A 17 7.85 1.21 -15.10
CA ASN A 17 7.75 -0.25 -15.02
C ASN A 17 8.97 -0.93 -14.35
N ASN A 18 10.04 -0.19 -14.03
CA ASN A 18 11.24 -0.70 -13.39
C ASN A 18 10.98 -1.06 -11.91
N SER A 19 10.53 -2.27 -11.66
CA SER A 19 10.07 -2.69 -10.34
C SER A 19 11.04 -3.61 -9.59
N HIS A 20 12.19 -3.94 -10.18
CA HIS A 20 13.08 -4.99 -9.66
C HIS A 20 13.44 -4.75 -8.19
N ALA A 21 14.05 -3.60 -7.86
CA ALA A 21 14.46 -3.28 -6.49
C ALA A 21 13.31 -3.17 -5.47
N PHE A 22 12.08 -2.88 -5.92
CA PHE A 22 10.91 -2.86 -5.03
C PHE A 22 10.41 -4.27 -4.74
N TYR A 23 10.37 -5.11 -5.76
CA TYR A 23 9.85 -6.46 -5.63
C TYR A 23 10.79 -7.37 -4.83
N ASN A 24 12.10 -7.29 -5.07
CA ASN A 24 13.11 -8.17 -4.47
C ASN A 24 14.11 -7.44 -3.57
N GLY A 25 13.79 -6.24 -3.10
CA GLY A 25 14.63 -5.49 -2.18
C GLY A 25 14.74 -6.20 -0.82
N THR A 26 15.96 -6.28 -0.29
CA THR A 26 16.24 -6.83 1.04
C THR A 26 15.82 -5.87 2.16
N TRP A 27 15.84 -6.35 3.40
CA TRP A 27 15.76 -5.49 4.58
C TRP A 27 16.71 -4.31 4.52
N GLU A 28 17.98 -4.55 4.16
CA GLU A 28 18.99 -3.51 4.10
C GLU A 28 18.71 -2.49 2.99
N ASN A 29 18.19 -2.94 1.84
CA ASN A 29 17.75 -2.02 0.78
C ASN A 29 16.60 -1.12 1.26
N TYR A 30 15.56 -1.71 1.87
CA TYR A 30 14.42 -0.94 2.37
C TYR A 30 14.75 -0.04 3.56
N LYS A 31 15.73 -0.44 4.37
CA LYS A 31 16.25 0.37 5.48
C LYS A 31 16.95 1.63 4.97
N THR A 32 17.89 1.48 4.05
CA THR A 32 18.76 2.58 3.58
C THR A 32 18.15 3.42 2.47
N GLY A 33 17.27 2.84 1.64
CA GLY A 33 16.67 3.49 0.48
C GLY A 33 17.29 3.05 -0.84
N PHE A 34 16.54 3.22 -1.92
CA PHE A 34 16.96 2.88 -3.28
C PHE A 34 16.13 3.60 -4.35
N GLY A 35 16.56 3.49 -5.60
CA GLY A 35 15.98 4.19 -6.73
C GLY A 35 16.57 5.59 -6.89
N THR A 36 15.97 6.39 -7.77
CA THR A 36 16.46 7.73 -8.09
C THR A 36 15.42 8.79 -7.74
N ASN A 37 15.85 9.97 -7.32
CA ASN A 37 14.93 11.07 -7.03
C ASN A 37 14.38 11.75 -8.31
N ASP A 38 14.67 11.20 -9.49
CA ASP A 38 14.04 11.59 -10.73
C ASP A 38 12.53 11.37 -10.62
N LYS A 39 11.75 12.40 -10.96
CA LYS A 39 10.28 12.33 -10.92
C LYS A 39 9.71 11.33 -11.92
N MET A 40 10.50 10.92 -12.91
CA MET A 40 10.10 9.92 -13.90
C MET A 40 10.39 8.49 -13.45
N ASP A 41 11.10 8.29 -12.34
CA ASP A 41 11.52 6.96 -11.88
C ASP A 41 10.95 6.60 -10.51
N ASN A 42 11.12 5.33 -10.17
CA ASN A 42 10.69 4.77 -8.90
C ASN A 42 11.73 5.04 -7.81
N PHE A 43 11.26 5.38 -6.61
CA PHE A 43 12.17 5.59 -5.48
C PHE A 43 11.55 5.22 -4.14
N TRP A 44 12.39 4.76 -3.22
CA TRP A 44 12.09 4.51 -1.83
C TRP A 44 13.14 5.23 -0.96
N LEU A 45 12.68 6.10 -0.07
CA LEU A 45 13.57 6.99 0.70
C LEU A 45 14.45 6.24 1.72
N GLY A 46 14.00 5.08 2.18
CA GLY A 46 14.64 4.32 3.27
C GLY A 46 13.88 4.49 4.59
N LEU A 47 13.64 3.37 5.28
CA LEU A 47 12.94 3.35 6.56
C LEU A 47 13.65 4.18 7.64
N ASP A 48 14.99 4.22 7.63
CA ASP A 48 15.78 5.07 8.54
C ASP A 48 15.42 6.55 8.39
N HIS A 49 15.23 7.03 7.15
CA HIS A 49 14.82 8.40 6.88
C HIS A 49 13.36 8.63 7.25
N ILE A 50 12.46 7.70 6.91
CA ILE A 50 11.04 7.82 7.20
C ILE A 50 10.79 7.88 8.72
N HIS A 51 11.45 7.01 9.50
CA HIS A 51 11.41 7.04 10.96
C HIS A 51 11.87 8.41 11.51
N ARG A 52 13.01 8.93 11.05
CA ARG A 52 13.50 10.24 11.50
C ARG A 52 12.57 11.41 11.16
N LEU A 53 11.91 11.34 10.00
CA LEU A 53 10.98 12.38 9.53
C LEU A 53 9.59 12.27 10.15
N SER A 54 9.24 11.13 10.74
CA SER A 54 7.93 10.86 11.32
C SER A 54 8.05 10.45 12.78
N THR A 55 7.85 11.41 13.68
CA THR A 55 7.97 11.17 15.12
C THR A 55 6.61 11.11 15.79
N LYS A 56 6.47 10.22 16.78
CA LYS A 56 5.21 10.01 17.54
C LYS A 56 4.68 11.28 18.22
N ASP A 57 5.58 12.15 18.63
CA ASP A 57 5.30 13.40 19.35
C ASP A 57 5.03 14.59 18.42
N ALA A 58 5.31 14.47 17.12
CA ALA A 58 4.96 15.48 16.13
C ALA A 58 3.64 15.14 15.44
N VAL A 59 2.92 16.17 15.00
CA VAL A 59 1.79 15.99 14.09
C VAL A 59 2.35 15.89 12.67
N VAL A 60 2.55 14.67 12.19
CA VAL A 60 2.96 14.40 10.81
C VAL A 60 1.80 13.74 10.09
N ALA A 61 1.34 14.33 8.99
CA ALA A 61 0.31 13.76 8.15
C ALA A 61 0.93 12.88 7.06
N LEU A 62 0.26 11.78 6.74
CA LEU A 62 0.53 10.93 5.58
C LEU A 62 -0.50 11.23 4.50
N ARG A 63 -0.05 11.41 3.27
CA ARG A 63 -0.89 11.41 2.08
C ARG A 63 -0.42 10.32 1.12
N ILE A 64 -1.37 9.59 0.58
CA ILE A 64 -1.14 8.61 -0.50
C ILE A 64 -1.94 9.08 -1.70
N ASP A 65 -1.28 9.21 -2.85
CA ASP A 65 -1.89 9.50 -4.14
C ASP A 65 -1.69 8.30 -5.08
N LEU A 66 -2.76 7.83 -5.72
CA LEU A 66 -2.75 6.73 -6.68
C LEU A 66 -3.40 7.18 -7.99
N SER A 67 -2.86 6.72 -9.11
CA SER A 67 -3.49 6.86 -10.43
C SER A 67 -3.69 5.49 -11.05
N GLY A 68 -4.92 5.12 -11.39
CA GLY A 68 -5.20 3.83 -12.03
C GLY A 68 -6.68 3.49 -12.07
N PRO A 69 -7.05 2.51 -12.90
CA PRO A 69 -8.43 2.08 -13.00
C PRO A 69 -8.89 1.41 -11.70
N GLN A 70 -10.18 1.58 -11.38
CA GLN A 70 -10.88 0.72 -10.45
C GLN A 70 -11.27 -0.57 -11.19
N CYS A 71 -11.12 -1.69 -10.51
CA CYS A 71 -11.56 -2.99 -10.99
C CYS A 71 -12.49 -3.64 -9.96
N THR A 72 -13.42 -4.45 -10.46
CA THR A 72 -14.31 -5.25 -9.63
C THR A 72 -13.90 -6.71 -9.70
N VAL A 73 -13.85 -7.38 -8.54
CA VAL A 73 -13.66 -8.84 -8.46
C VAL A 73 -15.04 -9.50 -8.44
N LYS A 74 -15.53 -9.95 -9.61
CA LYS A 74 -16.86 -10.57 -9.70
C LYS A 74 -16.87 -11.95 -9.03
N ASN A 75 -17.89 -12.22 -8.20
CA ASN A 75 -18.12 -13.50 -7.52
C ASN A 75 -16.92 -14.02 -6.69
N SER A 76 -16.08 -13.11 -6.18
CA SER A 76 -14.88 -13.48 -5.40
C SER A 76 -13.91 -14.39 -6.16
N ARG A 77 -13.96 -14.39 -7.50
CA ARG A 77 -13.11 -15.21 -8.36
C ARG A 77 -11.96 -14.37 -8.91
N PRO A 78 -10.70 -14.63 -8.49
CA PRO A 78 -9.54 -13.87 -8.95
C PRO A 78 -9.34 -13.92 -10.47
N ASP A 79 -9.83 -14.97 -11.14
CA ASP A 79 -9.81 -15.13 -12.61
C ASP A 79 -10.79 -14.20 -13.34
N ARG A 80 -11.61 -13.41 -12.62
CA ARG A 80 -12.65 -12.54 -13.18
C ARG A 80 -12.53 -11.11 -12.68
N ILE A 81 -11.30 -10.59 -12.65
CA ILE A 81 -11.05 -9.16 -12.49
C ILE A 81 -11.56 -8.44 -13.74
N GLN A 82 -12.46 -7.47 -13.54
CA GLN A 82 -12.92 -6.58 -14.59
C GLN A 82 -12.56 -5.14 -14.21
N CYS A 83 -11.59 -4.56 -14.91
CA CYS A 83 -11.22 -3.17 -14.79
C CYS A 83 -12.05 -2.33 -15.77
N ASP A 84 -12.45 -1.15 -15.34
CA ASP A 84 -13.03 -0.18 -16.24
C ASP A 84 -11.90 0.49 -17.04
N GLU A 85 -11.77 0.13 -18.32
CA GLU A 85 -10.73 0.65 -19.21
C GLU A 85 -10.91 2.15 -19.49
N GLU A 86 -12.11 2.70 -19.30
CA GLU A 86 -12.36 4.14 -19.42
C GLU A 86 -11.85 4.92 -18.19
N MET A 87 -11.58 4.24 -17.08
CA MET A 87 -11.01 4.83 -15.84
C MET A 87 -9.49 4.79 -15.79
N VAL A 88 -8.79 4.49 -16.89
CA VAL A 88 -7.33 4.55 -16.94
C VAL A 88 -6.86 5.98 -16.70
N GLY A 89 -6.17 6.21 -15.58
CA GLY A 89 -5.72 7.54 -15.16
C GLY A 89 -6.65 8.23 -14.17
N GLN A 90 -7.69 7.55 -13.68
CA GLN A 90 -8.46 8.00 -12.53
C GLN A 90 -7.52 8.21 -11.32
N GLU A 91 -7.60 9.39 -10.72
CA GLU A 91 -6.80 9.76 -9.55
C GLU A 91 -7.57 9.45 -8.26
N TRP A 92 -6.83 8.99 -7.26
CA TRP A 92 -7.32 8.63 -5.94
C TRP A 92 -6.37 9.18 -4.89
N PHE A 93 -6.89 9.56 -3.73
CA PHE A 93 -6.03 9.94 -2.62
C PHE A 93 -6.62 9.58 -1.26
N GLY A 94 -5.76 9.47 -0.26
CA GLY A 94 -6.11 9.34 1.15
C GLY A 94 -5.19 10.19 2.01
N LEU A 95 -5.75 10.81 3.05
CA LEU A 95 -5.03 11.61 4.03
C LEU A 95 -5.22 11.01 5.42
N TRP A 96 -4.13 10.80 6.15
CA TRP A 96 -4.11 10.41 7.56
C TRP A 96 -3.42 11.51 8.35
N LYS A 97 -4.11 12.10 9.32
CA LYS A 97 -3.64 13.31 10.02
C LYS A 97 -2.50 13.04 11.00
N LYS A 98 -2.33 11.79 11.43
CA LYS A 98 -1.17 11.33 12.20
C LYS A 98 -0.55 10.12 11.51
N PHE A 99 0.77 10.13 11.38
CA PHE A 99 1.58 9.07 10.79
C PHE A 99 2.95 9.05 11.46
N TRP A 100 3.40 7.87 11.87
CA TRP A 100 4.80 7.63 12.18
C TRP A 100 5.21 6.19 11.90
N VAL A 101 6.51 6.00 11.75
CA VAL A 101 7.16 4.70 11.63
C VAL A 101 8.12 4.57 12.81
N ASP A 102 8.05 3.47 13.56
CA ASP A 102 8.97 3.25 14.68
C ASP A 102 10.42 2.98 14.20
N GLY A 103 11.37 2.85 15.12
CA GLY A 103 12.75 2.50 14.79
C GLY A 103 12.93 1.02 14.46
N GLU A 104 14.13 0.65 14.02
CA GLU A 104 14.47 -0.74 13.64
C GLU A 104 14.24 -1.77 14.75
N THR A 105 14.44 -1.39 16.02
CA THR A 105 14.22 -2.26 17.19
C THR A 105 12.76 -2.66 17.37
N LEU A 106 11.84 -1.89 16.78
CA LEU A 106 10.41 -2.15 16.71
C LEU A 106 9.99 -2.47 15.26
N ASN A 107 10.93 -3.00 14.47
CA ASN A 107 10.73 -3.46 13.09
C ASN A 107 10.09 -2.40 12.17
N TYR A 108 10.37 -1.11 12.39
CA TYR A 108 9.76 -0.03 11.62
C TYR A 108 8.24 -0.11 11.57
N SER A 109 7.60 -0.39 12.71
CA SER A 109 6.15 -0.57 12.75
C SER A 109 5.40 0.68 12.28
N LEU A 110 4.39 0.49 11.43
CA LEU A 110 3.54 1.57 10.89
C LEU A 110 2.51 2.02 11.91
N HIS A 111 2.34 3.33 12.06
CA HIS A 111 1.24 3.90 12.82
C HIS A 111 0.57 5.01 12.05
N ILE A 112 -0.76 4.93 11.93
CA ILE A 112 -1.61 5.93 11.28
C ILE A 112 -2.85 6.23 12.13
N SER A 113 -3.33 7.46 12.08
CA SER A 113 -4.62 7.83 12.69
C SER A 113 -5.79 7.21 11.93
N GLN A 114 -7.00 7.47 12.39
CA GLN A 114 -8.16 7.37 11.51
C GLN A 114 -7.98 8.25 10.26
N PRO A 115 -8.55 7.85 9.12
CA PRO A 115 -8.50 8.64 7.91
C PRO A 115 -9.16 10.02 8.10
N GLY A 116 -8.59 11.02 7.45
CA GLY A 116 -9.23 12.31 7.19
C GLY A 116 -9.89 12.31 5.81
N ASP A 117 -9.49 13.23 4.94
CA ASP A 117 -10.08 13.40 3.62
C ASP A 117 -9.50 12.43 2.58
N GLY A 118 -10.28 12.08 1.56
CA GLY A 118 -9.82 11.20 0.50
C GLY A 118 -10.92 10.41 -0.19
N SER A 119 -10.60 9.85 -1.35
CA SER A 119 -11.41 8.84 -2.01
C SER A 119 -11.01 7.41 -1.59
N LEU A 120 -9.75 7.20 -1.18
CA LEU A 120 -9.23 5.90 -0.72
C LEU A 120 -9.80 5.44 0.63
N ASN A 121 -10.34 6.36 1.41
CA ASN A 121 -10.81 6.16 2.79
C ASN A 121 -12.34 6.35 2.95
N SER A 122 -13.08 6.44 1.84
CA SER A 122 -14.48 6.91 1.82
C SER A 122 -15.57 5.82 1.89
N TYR A 123 -15.21 4.59 2.28
CA TYR A 123 -16.12 3.43 2.25
C TYR A 123 -16.33 2.82 3.64
N TRP A 124 -17.59 2.45 3.91
CA TRP A 124 -18.19 2.26 5.22
C TRP A 124 -17.37 1.39 6.18
N ASP A 125 -17.09 1.99 7.33
CA ASP A 125 -16.70 1.42 8.62
C ASP A 125 -15.24 0.99 8.84
N HIS A 126 -14.40 0.75 7.82
CA HIS A 126 -12.96 0.52 8.08
C HIS A 126 -12.07 0.97 6.92
N ASP A 127 -11.22 1.97 7.18
CA ASP A 127 -10.10 2.32 6.30
C ASP A 127 -9.23 1.08 6.02
N SER A 128 -9.08 0.70 4.74
CA SER A 128 -8.47 -0.57 4.38
C SER A 128 -6.99 -0.63 4.77
N LEU A 129 -6.26 0.49 4.65
CA LEU A 129 -4.88 0.59 5.13
C LEU A 129 -4.81 0.44 6.65
N MET A 130 -5.68 1.13 7.39
CA MET A 130 -5.74 1.01 8.85
C MET A 130 -6.07 -0.42 9.31
N LYS A 131 -7.03 -1.08 8.65
CA LYS A 131 -7.46 -2.46 8.97
C LYS A 131 -6.36 -3.49 8.74
N MET A 132 -5.58 -3.31 7.66
CA MET A 132 -4.68 -4.32 7.12
C MET A 132 -3.20 -4.09 7.38
N ASN A 133 -2.78 -2.89 7.77
CA ASN A 133 -1.37 -2.52 7.84
C ASN A 133 -0.98 -1.71 9.07
N ASN A 134 -1.94 -1.06 9.75
CA ASN A 134 -1.63 -0.29 10.96
C ASN A 134 -1.10 -1.20 12.08
N GLU A 135 -0.13 -0.69 12.84
CA GLU A 135 0.58 -1.34 13.94
C GLU A 135 1.41 -2.57 13.54
N GLN A 136 1.59 -2.80 12.24
CA GLN A 136 2.37 -3.96 11.77
C GLN A 136 3.83 -3.58 11.57
N GLY A 137 4.73 -4.54 11.86
CA GLY A 137 6.13 -4.44 11.49
C GLY A 137 6.31 -4.45 9.98
N PHE A 138 7.36 -3.79 9.50
CA PHE A 138 7.73 -3.89 8.09
C PHE A 138 8.28 -5.29 7.80
N THR A 139 7.89 -5.91 6.69
CA THR A 139 8.32 -7.26 6.32
C THR A 139 8.89 -7.26 4.92
N THR A 140 10.06 -7.87 4.75
CA THR A 140 10.75 -8.09 3.47
C THR A 140 10.87 -9.57 3.19
N TYR A 141 11.27 -9.93 1.96
CA TYR A 141 11.40 -11.34 1.59
C TYR A 141 12.48 -12.07 2.42
N ASP A 142 13.44 -11.34 3.00
CA ASP A 142 14.55 -11.86 3.81
C ASP A 142 14.38 -11.58 5.32
N ARG A 143 13.34 -10.87 5.75
CA ARG A 143 13.02 -10.64 7.17
C ARG A 143 11.52 -10.60 7.41
N ASP A 144 11.03 -11.62 8.08
CA ASP A 144 9.61 -11.81 8.41
C ASP A 144 9.27 -11.15 9.75
N ASN A 145 8.40 -10.15 9.72
CA ASN A 145 7.85 -9.48 10.91
C ASN A 145 6.32 -9.36 10.84
N ASP A 146 5.67 -10.14 9.96
CA ASP A 146 4.21 -10.13 9.85
C ASP A 146 3.58 -11.17 10.80
N ALA A 147 2.25 -11.15 10.96
CA ALA A 147 1.56 -12.04 11.90
C ALA A 147 1.06 -13.34 11.23
N SER A 148 1.44 -13.61 9.98
CA SER A 148 1.06 -14.83 9.28
C SER A 148 1.93 -16.02 9.72
N LEU A 149 1.50 -17.24 9.38
CA LEU A 149 2.34 -18.44 9.51
C LEU A 149 3.46 -18.51 8.45
N PHE A 150 3.32 -17.72 7.39
CA PHE A 150 4.25 -17.66 6.27
C PHE A 150 4.60 -16.21 5.96
N ASN A 151 5.84 -15.97 5.50
CA ASN A 151 6.29 -14.64 5.11
C ASN A 151 5.47 -14.09 3.94
N CYS A 152 4.69 -13.04 4.22
CA CYS A 152 3.80 -12.43 3.24
C CYS A 152 4.53 -11.76 2.07
N ALA A 153 5.70 -11.19 2.32
CA ALA A 153 6.52 -10.58 1.27
C ALA A 153 7.02 -11.62 0.26
N GLN A 154 7.26 -12.86 0.70
CA GLN A 154 7.61 -13.96 -0.21
C GLN A 154 6.38 -14.51 -0.96
N MET A 155 5.26 -14.72 -0.27
CA MET A 155 4.11 -15.42 -0.87
C MET A 155 3.30 -14.55 -1.84
N ARG A 156 3.09 -13.28 -1.51
CA ARG A 156 2.09 -12.45 -2.21
C ARG A 156 2.61 -11.80 -3.49
N GLN A 157 3.92 -11.84 -3.74
CA GLN A 157 4.52 -11.13 -4.87
C GLN A 157 4.20 -9.61 -4.85
N GLN A 158 4.14 -9.02 -3.65
CA GLN A 158 3.73 -7.64 -3.39
C GLN A 158 4.90 -6.76 -2.89
N GLY A 159 6.12 -7.27 -2.96
CA GLY A 159 7.31 -6.62 -2.43
C GLY A 159 7.29 -6.52 -0.90
N ALA A 160 8.14 -5.68 -0.34
CA ALA A 160 8.17 -5.45 1.10
C ALA A 160 7.09 -4.45 1.55
N TRP A 161 6.43 -4.72 2.67
CA TRP A 161 5.34 -3.89 3.17
C TRP A 161 5.05 -4.15 4.66
N TRP A 162 4.20 -3.32 5.25
CA TRP A 162 3.63 -3.53 6.58
C TRP A 162 2.48 -4.54 6.53
N TYR A 163 2.78 -5.82 6.34
CA TYR A 163 1.77 -6.86 6.24
C TYR A 163 1.22 -7.22 7.64
N LYS A 164 -0.10 -7.26 7.79
CA LYS A 164 -0.73 -7.86 8.98
C LYS A 164 -0.78 -9.35 8.88
N ASP A 165 -1.43 -9.83 7.83
CA ASP A 165 -1.62 -11.25 7.59
C ASP A 165 -1.79 -11.46 6.08
N CYS A 166 -1.21 -12.53 5.55
CA CYS A 166 -1.34 -12.90 4.15
C CYS A 166 -2.31 -14.05 3.90
N GLU A 167 -2.65 -14.81 4.94
CA GLU A 167 -3.57 -15.93 4.90
C GLU A 167 -4.30 -15.98 6.23
N CYS A 168 -5.64 -15.95 6.26
CA CYS A 168 -6.32 -16.01 7.55
C CYS A 168 -6.17 -17.38 8.22
N THR A 169 -5.06 -17.60 8.91
CA THR A 169 -4.65 -18.87 9.51
C THR A 169 -5.42 -19.18 10.80
N GLY A 170 -6.31 -18.28 11.24
CA GLY A 170 -7.21 -18.45 12.40
C GLY A 170 -8.69 -18.15 12.14
N CYS A 171 -9.10 -17.86 10.90
CA CYS A 171 -10.51 -17.61 10.60
C CYS A 171 -11.29 -18.91 10.66
N ARG A 172 -12.04 -19.16 11.74
CA ARG A 172 -13.09 -20.19 11.81
C ARG A 172 -14.21 -20.00 10.75
N SER A 173 -14.21 -18.87 10.05
CA SER A 173 -15.13 -18.56 8.96
C SER A 173 -14.38 -18.49 7.63
N PRO A 174 -14.68 -19.37 6.66
CA PRO A 174 -14.14 -19.32 5.30
C PRO A 174 -14.49 -18.03 4.52
N ARG A 175 -15.25 -17.11 5.14
CA ARG A 175 -15.82 -15.92 4.49
C ARG A 175 -15.09 -14.61 4.80
N ARG A 176 -14.11 -14.58 5.73
CA ARG A 176 -13.41 -13.33 6.05
C ARG A 176 -12.25 -13.13 5.07
N LYS A 177 -12.49 -12.31 4.03
CA LYS A 177 -11.46 -11.96 3.05
C LYS A 177 -10.40 -11.06 3.69
N VAL A 178 -9.14 -11.37 3.41
CA VAL A 178 -7.97 -10.57 3.81
C VAL A 178 -7.67 -9.62 2.66
N LEU A 179 -8.00 -8.34 2.80
CA LEU A 179 -7.74 -7.33 1.78
C LEU A 179 -6.24 -7.15 1.54
N LYS A 180 -5.88 -6.82 0.30
CA LYS A 180 -4.50 -6.57 -0.13
C LYS A 180 -4.28 -5.08 -0.34
N ILE A 181 -3.42 -4.51 0.49
CA ILE A 181 -2.95 -3.13 0.36
C ILE A 181 -1.43 -3.23 0.40
N ALA A 182 -0.78 -3.03 -0.74
CA ALA A 182 0.68 -3.02 -0.87
C ALA A 182 1.08 -2.26 -2.13
N LEU A 183 1.94 -1.24 -1.97
CA LEU A 183 2.32 -0.36 -3.07
C LEU A 183 3.74 -0.61 -3.62
N ASN A 184 4.45 -1.57 -3.02
CA ASN A 184 5.82 -1.93 -3.37
C ASN A 184 5.91 -3.19 -4.26
N GLY A 185 4.76 -3.65 -4.76
CA GLY A 185 4.70 -4.79 -5.66
C GLY A 185 5.30 -4.52 -7.03
N GLU A 186 5.36 -5.59 -7.81
CA GLU A 186 5.80 -5.53 -9.20
C GLU A 186 4.81 -4.72 -10.06
N TYR A 187 5.33 -3.91 -10.96
CA TYR A 187 4.52 -3.35 -12.03
C TYR A 187 4.33 -4.40 -13.12
N ARG A 188 3.13 -4.93 -13.23
CA ARG A 188 2.79 -5.88 -14.30
C ARG A 188 2.09 -5.11 -15.43
N GLY A 189 2.49 -5.39 -16.67
CA GLY A 189 2.21 -4.54 -17.84
C GLY A 189 0.74 -4.14 -18.01
N ARG A 190 0.53 -3.02 -18.73
CA ARG A 190 -0.70 -2.19 -18.81
C ARG A 190 -2.02 -2.93 -19.16
N PHE A 191 -1.98 -4.21 -19.51
CA PHE A 191 -3.14 -5.00 -19.97
C PHE A 191 -3.17 -6.47 -19.53
N ASP A 192 -2.34 -6.90 -18.58
CA ASP A 192 -2.35 -8.29 -18.10
C ASP A 192 -3.06 -8.48 -16.74
N TYR A 193 -4.15 -7.72 -16.52
CA TYR A 193 -4.97 -7.83 -15.31
C TYR A 193 -5.68 -9.20 -15.17
N ARG A 194 -5.63 -10.05 -16.21
CA ARG A 194 -6.36 -11.33 -16.30
C ARG A 194 -5.49 -12.55 -16.00
N LYS A 195 -4.15 -12.50 -16.16
CA LYS A 195 -3.31 -13.69 -15.96
C LYS A 195 -2.76 -13.85 -14.55
N ASP A 196 -2.74 -12.80 -13.73
CA ASP A 196 -2.13 -12.88 -12.40
C ASP A 196 -3.11 -12.82 -11.25
N LYS A 197 -3.11 -13.90 -10.48
CA LYS A 197 -4.17 -14.26 -9.53
C LYS A 197 -4.05 -13.54 -8.18
N THR A 198 -2.94 -12.87 -7.85
CA THR A 198 -2.76 -12.34 -6.47
C THR A 198 -1.71 -11.25 -6.22
N GLY A 199 -0.80 -10.90 -7.15
CA GLY A 199 0.40 -10.07 -6.90
C GLY A 199 0.43 -8.70 -7.59
N GLY A 200 1.42 -7.86 -7.24
CA GLY A 200 1.62 -6.52 -7.82
C GLY A 200 1.26 -5.35 -6.89
N ILE A 201 1.29 -4.12 -7.43
CA ILE A 201 0.85 -2.90 -6.73
C ILE A 201 -0.68 -2.90 -6.68
N ILE A 202 -1.26 -2.92 -5.48
CA ILE A 202 -2.70 -3.12 -5.31
C ILE A 202 -3.25 -2.36 -4.09
N TRP A 203 -4.48 -1.88 -4.24
CA TRP A 203 -5.27 -1.29 -3.15
C TRP A 203 -6.70 -1.85 -3.17
N GLU A 204 -6.96 -2.86 -2.36
CA GLU A 204 -8.29 -3.46 -2.19
C GLU A 204 -9.11 -2.77 -1.10
N TYR A 205 -10.41 -2.67 -1.34
CA TYR A 205 -11.39 -2.18 -0.38
C TYR A 205 -12.75 -2.84 -0.56
N GLU A 206 -13.54 -2.84 0.52
CA GLU A 206 -14.89 -3.39 0.54
C GLU A 206 -15.91 -2.37 0.00
N GLY A 207 -16.85 -2.85 -0.81
CA GLY A 207 -17.94 -2.05 -1.39
C GLY A 207 -18.98 -1.55 -0.38
N LYS A 208 -19.80 -0.58 -0.81
CA LYS A 208 -20.97 -0.10 -0.03
C LYS A 208 -22.13 -1.11 0.04
N ASP A 209 -22.08 -2.19 -0.76
CA ASP A 209 -23.16 -3.17 -0.81
C ASP A 209 -23.19 -4.05 0.45
N LYS A 210 -24.35 -4.09 1.10
CA LYS A 210 -24.61 -4.77 2.37
C LYS A 210 -24.31 -6.29 2.36
N THR A 211 -24.08 -6.88 1.19
CA THR A 211 -23.78 -8.30 1.04
C THR A 211 -22.34 -8.65 1.43
N HIS A 212 -21.44 -7.68 1.63
CA HIS A 212 -20.01 -7.89 1.93
C HIS A 212 -19.24 -8.76 0.90
N ASP A 213 -19.86 -9.05 -0.25
CA ASP A 213 -19.33 -10.01 -1.21
C ASP A 213 -18.44 -9.36 -2.29
N ALA A 214 -18.61 -8.05 -2.55
CA ALA A 214 -17.86 -7.31 -3.56
C ALA A 214 -16.60 -6.67 -2.98
N VAL A 215 -15.44 -7.11 -3.48
CA VAL A 215 -14.15 -6.43 -3.26
C VAL A 215 -13.84 -5.63 -4.53
N TYR A 216 -13.57 -4.35 -4.33
CA TYR A 216 -13.03 -3.46 -5.35
C TYR A 216 -11.52 -3.39 -5.18
N GLN A 217 -10.81 -3.24 -6.28
CA GLN A 217 -9.37 -3.05 -6.28
C GLN A 217 -9.04 -1.85 -7.16
N ILE A 218 -8.16 -0.97 -6.69
CA ILE A 218 -7.46 -0.04 -7.56
C ILE A 218 -6.17 -0.73 -7.95
N VAL A 219 -5.85 -0.75 -9.25
CA VAL A 219 -4.57 -1.25 -9.76
C VAL A 219 -3.76 -0.04 -10.19
N PRO A 220 -2.90 0.51 -9.32
CA PRO A 220 -2.24 1.77 -9.60
C PRO A 220 -1.21 1.61 -10.71
N THR A 221 -1.27 2.52 -11.67
CA THR A 221 -0.23 2.77 -12.67
C THR A 221 0.78 3.81 -12.19
N ARG A 222 0.41 4.68 -11.24
CA ARG A 222 1.34 5.53 -10.48
C ARG A 222 0.95 5.56 -9.00
N THR A 223 1.95 5.67 -8.12
CA THR A 223 1.75 5.87 -6.69
C THR A 223 2.73 6.90 -6.15
N GLU A 224 2.29 7.71 -5.18
CA GLU A 224 3.17 8.48 -4.32
C GLU A 224 2.71 8.37 -2.88
N MET A 225 3.64 8.10 -1.96
CA MET A 225 3.43 8.28 -0.53
C MET A 225 4.28 9.44 -0.06
N LYS A 226 3.65 10.37 0.67
CA LYS A 226 4.29 11.62 1.10
C LYS A 226 3.86 11.98 2.50
N LEU A 227 4.77 12.61 3.23
CA LEU A 227 4.55 13.07 4.59
C LEU A 227 4.71 14.59 4.68
N ARG A 228 4.01 15.21 5.62
CA ARG A 228 4.13 16.64 5.92
C ARG A 228 3.94 16.87 7.41
N ARG A 229 4.84 17.64 8.01
CA ARG A 229 4.64 18.13 9.37
C ARG A 229 3.54 19.18 9.36
N VAL A 230 2.51 18.98 10.17
CA VAL A 230 1.43 19.92 10.39
C VAL A 230 1.84 20.78 11.59
N MET A 231 1.94 22.09 11.38
CA MET A 231 2.20 23.06 12.44
C MET A 231 0.92 23.36 13.21
#